data_AF-A0A378PPE9-F1
#
_entry.id   AF-A0A378PPE9-F1
#
_cell.length_a   1.000
_cell.length_b   1.000
_cell.length_c   1.000
_cell.angle_alpha   90.00
_cell.angle_beta   90.00
_cell.angle_gamma   90.00
#
_symmetry.space_group_name_H-M   'P 1'
#
loop_
_entity.id
_entity.type
_entity.pdbx_description
1 polymer ?
#
loop_
_entity_poly.entity_id
_entity_poly.type
_entity_poly.pdbx_seq_one_letter_code
_entity_poly.pdbx_strand_id
1 'polypeptide(L)'
;MSKLFFTSDLHFSHKNIVKFCPTFRKPFENLDKMNDELIEIWNAIIKPDDVIYNLGDVSFSHDLKEIEKVLSRLNGKHHLILGNHDNLIKRHKERFLTQTKNDGNPLLSSINDYLKLTFKETKHTLILSHYPIDEWDGCHKGYYHLHGHIHDRMAKVKGKILNVGFDLHGRFLTLDDIDEFLQELPNVSHFGGDDEIVLCDDVYQNAKRIKEELLKLNE
;
A
#
# COMPACT_ATOMS: atom_id res chain seq x y z
N MET A 1 18.43 -15.62 7.73
CA MET A 1 17.09 -15.44 8.34
C MET A 1 16.30 -14.59 7.38
N SER A 2 15.09 -15.02 7.05
CA SER A 2 14.14 -14.26 6.24
C SER A 2 13.85 -12.90 6.89
N LYS A 3 13.84 -11.83 6.08
CA LYS A 3 13.48 -10.47 6.48
C LYS A 3 12.09 -10.10 5.99
N LEU A 4 11.49 -9.11 6.63
CA LEU A 4 10.19 -8.56 6.31
C LEU A 4 10.33 -7.14 5.77
N PHE A 5 9.70 -6.88 4.63
CA PHE A 5 9.73 -5.60 3.94
C PHE A 5 8.32 -5.10 3.55
N PHE A 6 8.22 -3.79 3.34
CA PHE A 6 7.03 -3.08 2.91
C PHE A 6 7.38 -2.07 1.81
N THR A 7 6.50 -1.96 0.82
CA THR A 7 6.62 -0.99 -0.29
C THR A 7 5.24 -0.74 -0.92
N SER A 8 5.14 0.20 -1.84
CA SER A 8 3.96 0.43 -2.68
C SER A 8 4.34 1.18 -3.96
N ASP A 9 3.43 1.23 -4.94
CA ASP A 9 3.47 2.15 -6.09
C ASP A 9 4.71 1.97 -6.98
N LEU A 10 5.15 0.72 -7.19
CA LEU A 10 6.31 0.45 -8.06
C LEU A 10 6.05 0.81 -9.51
N HIS A 11 4.81 0.66 -9.98
CA HIS A 11 4.37 1.07 -11.30
C HIS A 11 5.26 0.56 -12.45
N PHE A 12 5.59 -0.74 -12.44
CA PHE A 12 6.23 -1.37 -13.59
C PHE A 12 5.44 -1.08 -14.88
N SER A 13 6.14 -0.89 -16.00
CA SER A 13 5.56 -0.54 -17.31
C SER A 13 4.84 0.82 -17.36
N HIS A 14 5.12 1.77 -16.45
CA HIS A 14 4.52 3.11 -16.46
C HIS A 14 5.43 4.18 -17.10
N LYS A 15 5.27 4.43 -18.41
CA LYS A 15 6.14 5.34 -19.18
C LYS A 15 6.25 6.76 -18.60
N ASN A 16 5.19 7.27 -17.98
CA ASN A 16 5.15 8.64 -17.49
C ASN A 16 5.50 8.79 -16.00
N ILE A 17 5.76 7.70 -15.26
CA ILE A 17 5.94 7.79 -13.81
C ILE A 17 7.11 8.69 -13.41
N VAL A 18 8.20 8.70 -14.17
CA VAL A 18 9.37 9.58 -13.93
C VAL A 18 8.99 11.06 -14.01
N LYS A 19 7.99 11.43 -14.81
CA LYS A 19 7.53 12.82 -14.90
C LYS A 19 6.75 13.25 -13.67
N PHE A 20 6.01 12.31 -13.06
CA PHE A 20 5.19 12.56 -11.89
C PHE A 20 6.00 12.48 -10.60
N CYS A 21 6.92 11.52 -10.50
CA CYS A 21 7.74 11.24 -9.31
C CYS A 21 9.22 11.10 -9.69
N PRO A 22 9.92 12.21 -10.01
CA PRO A 22 11.30 12.17 -10.52
C PRO A 22 12.36 11.92 -9.44
N THR A 23 12.04 12.12 -8.15
CA THR A 23 13.03 12.13 -7.06
C THR A 23 13.86 10.86 -6.96
N PHE A 24 13.20 9.69 -7.05
CA PHE A 24 13.86 8.38 -6.97
C PHE A 24 13.76 7.58 -8.26
N ARG A 25 13.28 8.19 -9.34
CA ARG A 25 13.12 7.52 -10.64
C ARG A 25 13.96 8.19 -11.70
N LYS A 26 14.82 7.39 -12.32
CA LYS A 26 15.70 7.86 -13.40
C LYS A 26 14.95 7.83 -14.74
N PRO A 27 15.24 8.77 -15.65
CA PRO A 27 14.82 8.65 -17.04
C PRO A 27 15.36 7.34 -17.64
N PHE A 28 14.53 6.67 -18.42
CA PHE A 28 14.86 5.42 -19.09
C PHE A 28 14.60 5.55 -20.59
N GLU A 29 15.35 4.78 -21.38
CA GLU A 29 15.23 4.78 -22.84
C GLU A 29 13.87 4.23 -23.29
N ASN A 30 13.41 3.16 -22.64
CA ASN A 30 12.17 2.45 -22.94
C ASN A 30 11.66 1.68 -21.72
N LEU A 31 10.47 1.09 -21.84
CA LEU A 31 9.80 0.38 -20.74
C LEU A 31 10.53 -0.91 -20.31
N ASP A 32 11.18 -1.61 -21.24
CA ASP A 32 11.96 -2.81 -20.88
C ASP A 32 13.14 -2.41 -19.99
N LYS A 33 13.86 -1.32 -20.32
CA LYS A 33 14.93 -0.78 -19.48
C LYS A 33 14.45 -0.30 -18.12
N MET A 34 13.31 0.39 -18.07
CA MET A 34 12.67 0.76 -16.80
C MET A 34 12.42 -0.46 -15.91
N ASN A 35 11.81 -1.50 -16.50
CA ASN A 35 11.46 -2.70 -15.76
C ASN A 35 12.71 -3.45 -15.29
N ASP A 36 13.74 -3.56 -16.13
CA ASP A 36 15.01 -4.18 -15.79
C ASP A 36 15.71 -3.46 -14.63
N GLU A 37 15.82 -2.14 -14.67
CA GLU A 37 16.45 -1.36 -13.60
C GLU A 37 15.71 -1.50 -12.26
N LEU A 38 14.38 -1.49 -12.28
CA LEU A 38 13.59 -1.65 -11.05
C LEU A 38 13.64 -3.09 -10.51
N ILE A 39 13.73 -4.10 -11.39
CA ILE A 39 13.99 -5.51 -11.01
C ILE A 39 15.38 -5.64 -10.38
N GLU A 40 16.40 -4.97 -10.92
CA GLU A 40 17.75 -4.97 -10.35
C GLU A 40 17.78 -4.37 -8.95
N ILE A 41 17.13 -3.20 -8.75
CA ILE A 41 16.96 -2.58 -7.43
C ILE A 41 16.26 -3.54 -6.46
N TRP A 42 15.17 -4.17 -6.91
CA TRP A 42 14.41 -5.11 -6.08
C TRP A 42 15.28 -6.30 -5.66
N ASN A 43 15.92 -6.98 -6.61
CA ASN A 43 16.67 -8.22 -6.36
C ASN A 43 18.01 -7.98 -5.64
N ALA A 44 18.55 -6.76 -5.68
CA ALA A 44 19.69 -6.38 -4.86
C ALA A 44 19.36 -6.48 -3.36
N ILE A 45 18.14 -6.10 -2.99
CA ILE A 45 17.66 -6.02 -1.60
C ILE A 45 16.98 -7.32 -1.18
N ILE A 46 15.97 -7.76 -1.94
CA ILE A 46 15.08 -8.87 -1.58
C ILE A 46 15.70 -10.22 -1.99
N LYS A 47 15.77 -11.14 -1.04
CA LYS A 47 16.21 -12.52 -1.23
C LYS A 47 15.01 -13.46 -1.42
N PRO A 48 15.20 -14.64 -2.04
CA PRO A 48 14.10 -15.59 -2.31
C PRO A 48 13.27 -15.99 -1.09
N ASP A 49 13.87 -16.01 0.11
CA ASP A 49 13.21 -16.39 1.36
C ASP A 49 12.59 -15.22 2.12
N ASP A 50 12.86 -13.97 1.74
CA ASP A 50 12.29 -12.76 2.35
C ASP A 50 10.78 -12.64 2.09
N VAL A 51 10.08 -11.91 2.95
CA VAL A 51 8.65 -11.58 2.83
C VAL A 51 8.51 -10.11 2.51
N ILE A 52 7.67 -9.79 1.52
CA ILE A 52 7.41 -8.42 1.09
C ILE A 52 5.90 -8.20 0.98
N TYR A 53 5.39 -7.19 1.69
CA TYR A 53 4.06 -6.66 1.48
C TYR A 53 4.14 -5.47 0.53
N ASN A 54 3.53 -5.60 -0.63
CA ASN A 54 3.39 -4.50 -1.58
C ASN A 54 1.97 -3.96 -1.49
N LEU A 55 1.85 -2.69 -1.14
CA LEU A 55 0.57 -2.04 -0.88
C LEU A 55 -0.07 -1.44 -2.12
N GLY A 56 0.18 -2.03 -3.29
CA GLY A 56 -0.63 -1.83 -4.49
C GLY A 56 0.13 -1.18 -5.63
N ASP A 57 -0.55 -1.14 -6.78
CA ASP A 57 -0.08 -0.52 -8.01
C ASP A 57 1.28 -1.08 -8.47
N VAL A 58 1.35 -2.41 -8.53
CA VAL A 58 2.57 -3.14 -8.92
C VAL A 58 2.94 -2.78 -10.36
N SER A 59 1.97 -2.80 -11.27
CA SER A 59 2.20 -2.56 -12.69
C SER A 59 1.10 -1.69 -13.30
N PHE A 60 1.49 -0.82 -14.23
CA PHE A 60 0.59 -0.06 -15.09
C PHE A 60 0.33 -0.76 -16.44
N SER A 61 0.87 -1.97 -16.63
CA SER A 61 0.64 -2.75 -17.84
C SER A 61 -0.84 -3.14 -17.97
N HIS A 62 -1.35 -3.05 -19.20
CA HIS A 62 -2.67 -3.57 -19.56
C HIS A 62 -2.58 -4.96 -20.21
N ASP A 63 -1.37 -5.52 -20.29
CA ASP A 63 -1.10 -6.89 -20.74
C ASP A 63 -0.73 -7.77 -19.55
N LEU A 64 -1.54 -8.80 -19.34
CA LEU A 64 -1.36 -9.82 -18.31
C LEU A 64 0.01 -10.52 -18.40
N LYS A 65 0.48 -10.80 -19.62
CA LYS A 65 1.77 -11.49 -19.84
C LYS A 65 2.96 -10.63 -19.43
N GLU A 66 2.87 -9.31 -19.62
CA GLU A 66 3.93 -8.39 -19.17
C GLU A 66 3.96 -8.29 -17.64
N ILE A 67 2.79 -8.32 -16.97
CA ILE A 67 2.73 -8.37 -15.50
C ILE A 67 3.38 -9.67 -15.00
N GLU A 68 3.07 -10.81 -15.62
CA GLU A 68 3.68 -12.11 -15.29
C GLU A 68 5.18 -12.12 -15.53
N LYS A 69 5.64 -11.58 -16.67
CA LYS A 69 7.06 -11.46 -17.01
C LYS A 69 7.82 -10.65 -15.98
N VAL A 70 7.26 -9.56 -15.48
CA VAL A 70 7.87 -8.77 -14.40
C VAL A 70 7.86 -9.56 -13.08
N LEU A 71 6.68 -9.99 -12.61
CA LEU A 71 6.54 -10.69 -11.32
C LEU A 71 7.38 -11.97 -11.26
N SER A 72 7.53 -12.68 -12.38
CA SER A 72 8.34 -13.90 -12.45
C SER A 72 9.82 -13.69 -12.13
N ARG A 73 10.31 -12.45 -12.26
CA ARG A 73 11.71 -12.08 -12.06
C ARG A 73 11.99 -11.46 -10.69
N LEU A 74 10.97 -11.15 -9.90
CA LEU A 74 11.13 -10.54 -8.58
C LEU A 74 11.36 -11.61 -7.53
N ASN A 75 12.38 -11.47 -6.69
CA ASN A 75 12.62 -12.35 -5.54
C ASN A 75 11.60 -12.14 -4.41
N GLY A 76 11.43 -13.14 -3.55
CA GLY A 76 10.73 -13.06 -2.26
C GLY A 76 9.26 -13.50 -2.30
N LYS A 77 8.68 -13.73 -1.13
CA LYS A 77 7.28 -14.08 -0.94
C LYS A 77 6.43 -12.82 -0.98
N HIS A 78 5.76 -12.60 -2.10
CA HIS A 78 5.10 -11.34 -2.42
C HIS A 78 3.62 -11.36 -2.02
N HIS A 79 3.27 -10.59 -0.99
CA HIS A 79 1.89 -10.38 -0.57
C HIS A 79 1.39 -9.04 -1.12
N LEU A 80 0.41 -9.08 -2.03
CA LEU A 80 -0.14 -7.88 -2.65
C LEU A 80 -1.39 -7.39 -1.89
N ILE A 81 -1.41 -6.09 -1.57
CA ILE A 81 -2.62 -5.36 -1.18
C ILE A 81 -3.04 -4.53 -2.39
N LEU A 82 -4.18 -4.85 -2.99
CA LEU A 82 -4.58 -4.35 -4.30
C LEU A 82 -4.76 -2.83 -4.33
N GLY A 83 -4.12 -2.18 -5.30
CA GLY A 83 -4.38 -0.80 -5.70
C GLY A 83 -5.30 -0.68 -6.92
N ASN A 84 -5.57 0.56 -7.37
CA ASN A 84 -6.45 0.81 -8.52
C ASN A 84 -5.89 0.32 -9.86
N HIS A 85 -4.58 0.15 -9.99
CA HIS A 85 -3.96 -0.36 -11.21
C HIS A 85 -3.85 -1.89 -11.27
N ASP A 86 -4.18 -2.59 -10.18
CA ASP A 86 -4.05 -4.05 -10.10
C ASP A 86 -5.28 -4.83 -10.59
N ASN A 87 -6.19 -4.19 -11.35
CA ASN A 87 -7.44 -4.79 -11.81
C ASN A 87 -7.26 -6.08 -12.64
N LEU A 88 -6.19 -6.18 -13.44
CA LEU A 88 -5.88 -7.42 -14.17
C LEU A 88 -5.49 -8.53 -13.20
N ILE A 89 -4.64 -8.24 -12.21
CA ILE A 89 -4.29 -9.20 -11.16
C ILE A 89 -5.54 -9.64 -10.40
N LYS A 90 -6.41 -8.70 -10.02
CA LYS A 90 -7.68 -8.96 -9.31
C LYS A 90 -8.63 -9.87 -10.10
N ARG A 91 -8.69 -9.75 -11.44
CA ARG A 91 -9.54 -10.61 -12.28
C ARG A 91 -8.95 -12.00 -12.51
N HIS A 92 -7.64 -12.15 -12.38
CA HIS A 92 -6.92 -13.39 -12.66
C HIS A 92 -6.18 -13.94 -11.43
N LYS A 93 -6.69 -13.70 -10.21
CA LYS A 93 -6.01 -14.04 -8.94
C LYS A 93 -5.43 -15.45 -8.91
N GLU A 94 -6.24 -16.46 -9.27
CA GLU A 94 -5.83 -17.86 -9.25
C GLU A 94 -4.54 -18.10 -10.04
N ARG A 95 -4.40 -17.42 -11.18
CA ARG A 95 -3.23 -17.51 -12.04
C ARG A 95 -1.96 -17.01 -11.35
N PHE A 96 -2.05 -15.90 -10.62
CA PHE A 96 -0.92 -15.33 -9.87
C PHE A 96 -0.62 -16.09 -8.58
N LEU A 97 -1.62 -16.75 -7.98
CA LEU A 97 -1.44 -17.53 -6.75
C LEU A 97 -0.86 -18.92 -7.00
N THR A 98 -1.01 -19.48 -8.21
CA THR A 98 -0.61 -20.86 -8.52
C THR A 98 0.64 -20.97 -9.39
N GLN A 99 0.90 -19.99 -10.28
CA GLN A 99 2.09 -20.04 -11.12
C GLN A 99 3.35 -19.75 -10.33
N THR A 100 4.38 -20.56 -10.55
CA THR A 100 5.68 -20.42 -9.91
C THR A 100 6.57 -19.45 -10.67
N LYS A 101 7.27 -18.57 -9.94
CA LYS A 101 8.27 -17.64 -10.48
C LYS A 101 9.69 -18.16 -10.32
N ASN A 102 10.67 -17.43 -10.87
CA ASN A 102 12.05 -17.91 -11.06
C ASN A 102 12.77 -18.30 -9.76
N ASP A 103 12.35 -17.75 -8.61
CA ASP A 103 12.93 -18.06 -7.31
C ASP A 103 12.22 -19.21 -6.56
N GLY A 104 11.26 -19.88 -7.21
CA GLY A 104 10.52 -21.03 -6.69
C GLY A 104 9.28 -20.69 -5.87
N ASN A 105 9.00 -19.41 -5.60
CA ASN A 105 7.74 -18.98 -4.96
C ASN A 105 6.60 -18.89 -5.99
N PRO A 106 5.32 -18.79 -5.57
CA PRO A 106 4.25 -18.30 -6.44
C PRO A 106 4.51 -16.87 -6.93
N LEU A 107 3.93 -16.45 -8.07
CA LEU A 107 4.01 -15.06 -8.54
C LEU A 107 3.55 -14.09 -7.45
N LEU A 108 2.48 -14.42 -6.74
CA LEU A 108 2.00 -13.76 -5.53
C LEU A 108 1.65 -14.81 -4.47
N SER A 109 2.13 -14.62 -3.25
CA SER A 109 1.84 -15.48 -2.09
C SER A 109 0.46 -15.20 -1.49
N SER A 110 -0.06 -13.97 -1.63
CA SER A 110 -1.46 -13.65 -1.32
C SER A 110 -1.90 -12.37 -2.04
N ILE A 111 -3.22 -12.19 -2.17
CA ILE A 111 -3.83 -11.00 -2.77
C ILE A 111 -5.02 -10.56 -1.91
N ASN A 112 -4.96 -9.36 -1.33
CA ASN A 112 -6.00 -8.82 -0.44
C ASN A 112 -6.36 -7.39 -0.83
N ASP A 113 -7.57 -6.92 -0.52
CA ASP A 113 -7.93 -5.49 -0.67
C ASP A 113 -7.56 -4.69 0.61
N TYR A 114 -7.52 -5.38 1.75
CA TYR A 114 -7.19 -4.86 3.08
C TYR A 114 -6.63 -6.01 3.93
N LEU A 115 -5.61 -5.76 4.76
CA LEU A 115 -5.02 -6.81 5.58
C LEU A 115 -4.62 -6.31 6.97
N LYS A 116 -4.97 -7.08 8.00
CA LYS A 116 -4.49 -6.90 9.37
C LYS A 116 -3.39 -7.90 9.66
N LEU A 117 -2.23 -7.41 10.07
CA LEU A 117 -1.07 -8.22 10.46
C LEU A 117 -0.74 -7.97 11.92
N THR A 118 -0.57 -9.03 12.70
CA THR A 118 -0.19 -8.94 14.11
C THR A 118 1.12 -9.69 14.36
N PHE A 119 2.10 -8.98 14.90
CA PHE A 119 3.39 -9.51 15.31
C PHE A 119 3.38 -9.69 16.83
N LYS A 120 3.34 -10.94 17.29
CA LYS A 120 3.15 -11.24 18.73
C LYS A 120 4.37 -10.83 19.54
N GLU A 121 5.55 -10.92 18.94
CA GLU A 121 6.85 -10.69 19.55
C GLU A 121 7.09 -9.20 19.81
N THR A 122 6.72 -8.35 18.86
CA THR A 122 6.88 -6.88 18.96
C THR A 122 5.61 -6.18 19.45
N LYS A 123 4.50 -6.92 19.61
CA LYS A 123 3.16 -6.39 19.91
C LYS A 123 2.65 -5.35 18.90
N HIS A 124 3.28 -5.22 17.73
CA HIS A 124 2.76 -4.38 16.67
C HIS A 124 1.59 -5.05 15.97
N THR A 125 0.56 -4.27 15.69
CA THR A 125 -0.48 -4.63 14.74
C THR A 125 -0.52 -3.57 13.65
N LEU A 126 -0.47 -4.03 12.40
CA LEU A 126 -0.44 -3.22 11.20
C LEU A 126 -1.73 -3.43 10.43
N ILE A 127 -2.27 -2.34 9.93
CA ILE A 127 -3.38 -2.27 8.98
C ILE A 127 -2.83 -1.83 7.63
N LEU A 128 -2.94 -2.72 6.65
CA LEU A 128 -2.48 -2.46 5.29
C LEU A 128 -3.68 -2.21 4.37
N SER A 129 -3.68 -1.07 3.70
CA SER A 129 -4.59 -0.76 2.60
C SER A 129 -3.84 0.11 1.59
N HIS A 130 -4.11 -0.04 0.30
CA HIS A 130 -3.47 0.83 -0.69
C HIS A 130 -3.82 2.31 -0.47
N TYR A 131 -5.08 2.58 -0.12
CA TYR A 131 -5.57 3.93 0.11
C TYR A 131 -5.31 4.38 1.55
N PRO A 132 -4.89 5.64 1.77
CA PRO A 132 -4.94 6.22 3.10
C PRO A 132 -6.40 6.33 3.56
N ILE A 133 -6.68 5.83 4.75
CA ILE A 133 -7.99 5.96 5.41
C ILE A 133 -7.85 6.69 6.74
N ASP A 134 -8.81 7.56 7.04
CA ASP A 134 -8.78 8.43 8.24
C ASP A 134 -9.09 7.64 9.52
N GLU A 135 -10.03 6.70 9.45
CA GLU A 135 -10.34 5.74 10.51
C GLU A 135 -9.97 4.33 10.06
N TRP A 136 -9.13 3.65 10.83
CA TRP A 136 -8.75 2.25 10.60
C TRP A 136 -8.92 1.39 11.85
N ASP A 137 -9.06 0.08 11.67
CA ASP A 137 -9.19 -0.86 12.79
C ASP A 137 -8.05 -0.68 13.80
N GLY A 138 -8.41 -0.26 15.01
CA GLY A 138 -7.49 -0.10 16.12
C GLY A 138 -6.63 1.16 16.06
N CYS A 139 -7.00 2.20 15.30
CA CYS A 139 -6.34 3.51 15.34
C CYS A 139 -6.26 4.06 16.78
N HIS A 140 -7.33 3.93 17.56
CA HIS A 140 -7.42 4.30 18.98
C HIS A 140 -6.54 3.42 19.90
N LYS A 141 -6.22 2.20 19.46
CA LYS A 141 -5.28 1.29 20.14
C LYS A 141 -3.83 1.56 19.75
N GLY A 142 -3.58 2.46 18.80
CA GLY A 142 -2.26 2.77 18.28
C GLY A 142 -1.73 1.80 17.24
N TYR A 143 -2.62 1.05 16.57
CA TYR A 143 -2.21 0.19 15.45
C TYR A 143 -1.72 1.04 14.29
N TYR A 144 -0.71 0.55 13.58
CA TYR A 144 -0.08 1.32 12.50
C TYR A 144 -0.87 1.12 11.22
N HIS A 145 -1.20 2.19 10.51
CA HIS A 145 -1.77 2.11 9.17
C HIS A 145 -0.69 2.38 8.13
N LEU A 146 -0.43 1.40 7.26
CA LEU A 146 0.45 1.58 6.12
C LEU A 146 -0.38 1.69 4.85
N HIS A 147 0.02 2.60 3.97
CA HIS A 147 -0.64 2.85 2.69
C HIS A 147 0.32 3.25 1.58
N GLY A 148 -0.22 3.42 0.36
CA GLY A 148 0.48 3.95 -0.80
C GLY A 148 -0.37 5.00 -1.50
N HIS A 149 -0.57 4.83 -2.82
CA HIS A 149 -1.53 5.54 -3.68
C HIS A 149 -1.19 7.00 -3.99
N ILE A 150 -0.74 7.75 -2.99
CA ILE A 150 -0.48 9.19 -3.12
C ILE A 150 0.97 9.50 -3.50
N HIS A 151 1.74 8.49 -3.90
CA HIS A 151 3.12 8.58 -4.37
C HIS A 151 4.08 9.27 -3.38
N ASP A 152 4.72 10.37 -3.77
CA ASP A 152 5.68 11.15 -2.98
C ASP A 152 5.01 12.15 -2.01
N ARG A 153 3.69 12.01 -1.79
CA ARG A 153 2.91 12.87 -0.90
C ARG A 153 2.66 12.22 0.45
N MET A 154 2.36 13.05 1.44
CA MET A 154 1.89 12.63 2.75
C MET A 154 0.37 12.79 2.87
N ALA A 155 -0.30 11.80 3.45
CA ALA A 155 -1.72 11.89 3.76
C ALA A 155 -1.93 12.96 4.84
N LYS A 156 -2.96 13.78 4.70
CA LYS A 156 -3.36 14.76 5.73
C LYS A 156 -4.25 14.09 6.78
N VAL A 157 -3.80 12.97 7.31
CA VAL A 157 -4.50 12.14 8.31
C VAL A 157 -3.63 12.10 9.56
N LYS A 158 -4.26 12.25 10.74
CA LYS A 158 -3.54 12.23 12.02
C LYS A 158 -3.30 10.79 12.48
N GLY A 159 -2.35 10.64 13.39
CA GLY A 159 -2.09 9.37 14.07
C GLY A 159 -1.00 8.55 13.40
N LYS A 160 -0.99 7.25 13.70
CA LYS A 160 0.09 6.33 13.33
C LYS A 160 -0.10 5.78 11.91
N ILE A 161 -0.03 6.66 10.93
CA ILE A 161 -0.19 6.37 9.50
C ILE A 161 1.09 6.67 8.71
N LEU A 162 1.47 5.79 7.78
CA LEU A 162 2.65 5.99 6.94
C LEU A 162 2.38 5.58 5.48
N ASN A 163 2.72 6.48 4.56
CA ASN A 163 2.87 6.15 3.16
C ASN A 163 4.18 5.38 2.97
N VAL A 164 4.11 4.13 2.49
CA VAL A 164 5.27 3.26 2.22
C VAL A 164 5.64 3.18 0.74
N GLY A 165 5.08 4.08 -0.09
CA GLY A 165 5.34 4.16 -1.52
C GLY A 165 6.81 4.36 -1.85
N PHE A 166 7.29 3.64 -2.86
CA PHE A 166 8.67 3.75 -3.34
C PHE A 166 9.01 5.18 -3.78
N ASP A 167 8.03 5.91 -4.32
CA ASP A 167 8.16 7.31 -4.72
C ASP A 167 8.50 8.27 -3.57
N LEU A 168 8.15 7.91 -2.33
CA LEU A 168 8.44 8.71 -1.16
C LEU A 168 9.79 8.36 -0.51
N HIS A 169 10.20 7.10 -0.56
CA HIS A 169 11.36 6.60 0.21
C HIS A 169 12.58 6.21 -0.63
N GLY A 170 12.38 5.89 -1.91
CA GLY A 170 13.44 5.37 -2.79
C GLY A 170 14.02 4.01 -2.38
N ARG A 171 13.43 3.36 -1.37
CA ARG A 171 13.84 2.07 -0.80
C ARG A 171 12.64 1.34 -0.22
N PHE A 172 12.82 0.05 0.10
CA PHE A 172 11.82 -0.73 0.83
C PHE A 172 12.05 -0.56 2.34
N LEU A 173 10.96 -0.56 3.10
CA LEU A 173 11.00 -0.34 4.55
C LEU A 173 10.91 -1.67 5.28
N THR A 174 11.69 -1.83 6.35
CA THR A 174 11.55 -2.91 7.32
C THR A 174 10.54 -2.52 8.41
N LEU A 175 10.19 -3.46 9.28
CA LEU A 175 9.34 -3.15 10.44
C LEU A 175 10.01 -2.13 11.38
N ASP A 176 11.33 -2.22 11.57
CA ASP A 176 12.08 -1.29 12.41
C ASP A 176 12.07 0.13 11.82
N ASP A 177 12.23 0.26 10.49
CA ASP A 177 12.09 1.55 9.80
C ASP A 177 10.71 2.16 10.05
N ILE A 178 9.65 1.36 9.92
CA ILE A 178 8.27 1.80 10.13
C ILE A 178 8.07 2.25 11.59
N ASP A 179 8.59 1.50 12.54
CA ASP A 179 8.49 1.82 13.96
C ASP A 179 9.23 3.12 14.31
N GLU A 180 10.40 3.35 13.72
CA GLU A 180 11.14 4.62 13.85
C GLU A 180 10.30 5.82 13.44
N PHE A 181 9.50 5.72 12.37
CA PHE A 181 8.61 6.81 11.93
C PHE A 181 7.38 6.99 12.82
N LEU A 182 6.82 5.91 13.38
CA LEU A 182 5.45 5.91 13.92
C LEU A 182 5.34 5.79 15.44
N GLN A 183 6.35 5.27 16.14
CA GLN A 183 6.22 4.88 17.54
C GLN A 183 5.83 6.04 18.46
N GLU A 184 6.41 7.23 18.22
CA GLU A 184 6.22 8.44 19.03
C GLU A 184 4.97 9.25 18.63
N LEU A 185 4.28 8.89 17.54
CA LEU A 185 3.07 9.61 17.13
C LEU A 185 1.89 9.29 18.07
N PRO A 186 0.94 10.22 18.26
CA PRO A 186 -0.20 9.99 19.13
C PRO A 186 -1.16 8.96 18.55
N ASN A 187 -1.90 8.27 19.42
CA ASN A 187 -3.09 7.53 19.00
C ASN A 187 -4.20 8.52 18.65
N VAL A 188 -5.03 8.18 17.66
CA VAL A 188 -6.21 8.95 17.28
C VAL A 188 -7.47 8.17 17.60
N SER A 189 -8.53 8.84 18.03
CA SER A 189 -9.83 8.25 18.24
C SER A 189 -10.89 9.21 17.72
N HIS A 190 -11.79 8.68 16.90
CA HIS A 190 -12.87 9.45 16.28
C HIS A 190 -14.22 9.19 16.97
N PHE A 191 -14.22 8.57 18.16
CA PHE A 191 -15.42 8.29 18.95
C PHE A 191 -15.57 9.29 20.11
N GLY A 192 -16.79 9.78 20.36
CA GLY A 192 -17.12 10.60 21.53
C GLY A 192 -16.61 12.04 21.47
N GLY A 193 -16.35 12.56 20.27
CA GLY A 193 -15.99 13.97 20.04
C GLY A 193 -17.21 14.88 19.89
N ASP A 194 -16.97 16.20 19.91
CA ASP A 194 -18.01 17.23 19.70
C ASP A 194 -18.62 17.22 18.28
N ASP A 195 -18.06 16.42 17.37
CA ASP A 195 -18.45 16.31 15.96
C ASP A 195 -19.61 15.31 15.71
N GLU A 196 -20.22 14.76 16.78
CA GLU A 196 -21.32 13.82 16.65
C GLU A 196 -22.62 14.51 16.17
N ILE A 197 -23.17 14.02 15.06
CA ILE A 197 -24.45 14.49 14.55
C ILE A 197 -25.61 14.03 15.44
N VAL A 198 -26.38 14.98 15.97
CA VAL A 198 -27.58 14.69 16.76
C VAL A 198 -28.77 14.43 15.83
N LEU A 199 -29.15 13.16 15.73
CA LEU A 199 -30.29 12.70 14.93
C LEU A 199 -31.59 12.64 15.73
N CYS A 200 -32.72 12.59 15.04
CA CYS A 200 -34.07 12.40 15.61
C CYS A 200 -34.76 11.17 15.01
N ASP A 201 -36.00 10.90 15.39
CA ASP A 201 -36.82 9.78 14.90
C ASP A 201 -37.48 10.03 13.53
N ASP A 202 -37.16 11.15 12.86
CA ASP A 202 -37.64 11.49 11.52
C ASP A 202 -36.53 11.39 10.46
N VAL A 203 -36.73 10.50 9.48
CA VAL A 203 -35.75 10.21 8.42
C VAL A 203 -35.53 11.38 7.45
N TYR A 204 -36.54 12.21 7.19
CA TYR A 204 -36.43 13.35 6.28
C TYR A 204 -35.72 14.52 6.96
N GLN A 205 -36.01 14.76 8.24
CA GLN A 205 -35.27 15.74 9.05
C GLN A 205 -33.81 15.34 9.19
N ASN A 206 -33.53 14.06 9.45
CA ASN A 206 -32.16 13.55 9.51
C ASN A 206 -31.43 13.73 8.16
N ALA A 207 -32.06 13.45 7.02
CA ALA A 207 -31.45 13.66 5.71
C ALA A 207 -31.06 15.13 5.48
N LYS A 208 -31.90 16.08 5.93
CA LYS A 208 -31.58 17.51 5.87
C LYS A 208 -30.40 17.87 6.78
N ARG A 209 -30.41 17.40 8.04
CA ARG A 209 -29.31 17.62 9.00
C ARG A 209 -27.98 17.05 8.50
N ILE A 210 -28.00 15.83 7.97
CA ILE A 210 -26.82 15.18 7.37
C ILE A 210 -26.28 16.02 6.23
N LYS A 211 -27.16 16.53 5.34
CA LYS A 211 -26.73 17.39 4.23
C LYS A 211 -26.08 18.70 4.73
N GLU A 212 -26.67 19.33 5.74
CA GLU A 212 -26.12 20.55 6.33
C GLU A 212 -24.76 20.29 6.99
N GLU A 213 -24.61 19.18 7.70
CA GLU A 213 -23.35 18.82 8.34
C GLU A 213 -22.25 18.49 7.32
N LEU A 214 -22.59 17.76 6.26
CA LEU A 214 -21.67 17.51 5.15
C LEU A 214 -21.19 18.81 4.49
N LEU A 215 -22.04 19.84 4.38
CA LEU A 215 -21.62 21.14 3.86
C LEU A 215 -20.61 21.81 4.80
N LYS A 216 -20.86 21.84 6.11
CA LYS A 216 -19.93 22.42 7.10
C LYS A 216 -18.57 21.73 7.11
N LEU A 217 -18.53 20.41 6.97
CA LEU A 217 -17.28 19.64 6.92
C LEU A 217 -16.42 19.95 5.67
N ASN A 218 -16.97 20.64 4.66
CA ASN A 218 -16.32 20.94 3.39
C ASN A 218 -16.22 22.45 3.08
N GLU A 219 -16.54 23.32 4.05
CA GLU A 219 -16.31 24.79 3.97
C GLU A 219 -14.87 25.15 4.37
#